data_AF-A0A3N9V048-F1
#
_entry.id   AF-A0A3N9V048-F1
#
_cell.length_a   1.000
_cell.length_b   1.000
_cell.length_c   1.000
_cell.angle_alpha   90.00
_cell.angle_beta   90.00
_cell.angle_gamma   90.00
#
_symmetry.space_group_name_H-M   'P 1'
#
loop_
_entity.id
_entity.type
_entity.pdbx_description
1 polymer ?
#
loop_
_entity_poly.entity_id
_entity_poly.type
_entity_poly.pdbx_seq_one_letter_code
_entity_poly.pdbx_strand_id
1 'polypeptide(L)'
;MTDRAGELDAATIAIDPASLEAAKAAITESCQEYIRWANLFSRRLETVEPSELHKFARALVLTMLGHLPTRPGTCPFCIQYGRDRSCQGCGYGVTHGRCDDENSAFSRFIEAFQELGRVVYQDITAKDAEKDAAKETEPDGENESSNESRCHPMNSKEQLCEFIVATTESARRMHEDLPTLGTMKLMEKKAAYLDHMISLIPRDIFSADVCERCRIVRKALNDYW
;
A
#
# COMPACT_ATOMS: atom_id res chain seq x y z
N MET A 1 -4.53 26.62 -24.72
CA MET A 1 -4.07 25.68 -23.70
C MET A 1 -4.60 26.21 -22.38
N THR A 2 -5.56 25.52 -21.78
CA THR A 2 -6.10 25.85 -20.45
C THR A 2 -4.99 25.75 -19.42
N ASP A 3 -4.91 26.75 -18.53
CA ASP A 3 -3.94 26.78 -17.43
C ASP A 3 -4.40 25.80 -16.34
N ARG A 4 -4.06 24.51 -16.54
CA ARG A 4 -4.43 23.42 -15.63
C ARG A 4 -3.88 23.62 -14.21
N ALA A 5 -2.75 24.32 -14.07
CA ALA A 5 -2.18 24.64 -12.76
C ALA A 5 -3.06 25.66 -12.04
N GLY A 6 -3.45 26.75 -12.72
CA GLY A 6 -4.39 27.73 -12.19
C GLY A 6 -5.77 27.14 -11.84
N GLU A 7 -6.27 26.19 -12.64
CA GLU A 7 -7.52 25.47 -12.36
C GLU A 7 -7.43 24.60 -11.10
N LEU A 8 -6.30 23.92 -10.89
CA LEU A 8 -6.07 23.08 -9.70
C LEU A 8 -5.90 23.93 -8.43
N ASP A 9 -5.21 25.07 -8.52
CA ASP A 9 -5.07 26.02 -7.40
C ASP A 9 -6.43 26.58 -7.00
N ALA A 10 -7.26 26.99 -7.97
CA ALA A 10 -8.62 27.46 -7.71
C ALA A 10 -9.48 26.36 -7.06
N ALA A 11 -9.39 25.12 -7.56
CA ALA A 11 -10.12 23.99 -6.99
C ALA A 11 -9.70 23.66 -5.55
N THR A 12 -8.43 23.85 -5.24
CA THR A 12 -7.86 23.66 -3.90
C THR A 12 -8.40 24.70 -2.92
N ILE A 13 -8.43 25.97 -3.33
CA ILE A 13 -8.99 27.07 -2.53
C ILE A 13 -10.49 26.86 -2.29
N ALA A 14 -11.20 26.26 -3.25
CA ALA A 14 -12.62 25.97 -3.16
C ALA A 14 -12.98 24.76 -2.27
N ILE A 15 -12.01 24.05 -1.70
CA ILE A 15 -12.29 22.97 -0.75
C ILE A 15 -12.80 23.55 0.58
N ASP A 16 -13.97 23.07 1.01
CA ASP A 16 -14.54 23.34 2.31
C ASP A 16 -13.59 22.81 3.40
N PRO A 17 -13.24 23.65 4.41
CA PRO A 17 -12.51 23.20 5.59
C PRO A 17 -13.03 21.89 6.19
N ALA A 18 -14.36 21.67 6.22
CA ALA A 18 -14.94 20.44 6.74
C ALA A 18 -14.53 19.20 5.93
N SER A 19 -14.43 19.33 4.59
CA SER A 19 -14.00 18.23 3.71
C SER A 19 -12.51 17.94 3.87
N LEU A 20 -11.70 18.99 4.07
CA LEU A 20 -10.27 18.84 4.39
C LEU A 20 -10.07 18.13 5.74
N GLU A 21 -10.76 18.58 6.79
CA GLU A 21 -10.64 17.99 8.12
C GLU A 21 -11.17 16.54 8.16
N ALA A 22 -12.23 16.23 7.42
CA ALA A 22 -12.70 14.85 7.26
C ALA A 22 -11.65 13.94 6.59
N ALA A 23 -10.98 14.43 5.54
CA ALA A 23 -9.89 13.68 4.89
C ALA A 23 -8.72 13.46 5.84
N LYS A 24 -8.31 14.49 6.59
CA LYS A 24 -7.26 14.39 7.60
C LYS A 24 -7.64 13.39 8.69
N ALA A 25 -8.86 13.44 9.21
CA ALA A 25 -9.35 12.51 10.24
C ALA A 25 -9.30 11.05 9.76
N ALA A 26 -9.73 10.78 8.52
CA ALA A 26 -9.67 9.43 7.95
C ALA A 26 -8.22 8.93 7.77
N ILE A 27 -7.28 9.81 7.40
CA ILE A 27 -5.85 9.44 7.32
C ILE A 27 -5.28 9.23 8.71
N THR A 28 -5.64 10.08 9.69
CA THR A 28 -5.25 9.92 11.10
C THR A 28 -5.65 8.55 11.64
N GLU A 29 -6.91 8.14 11.44
CA GLU A 29 -7.41 6.82 11.84
C GLU A 29 -6.59 5.70 11.16
N SER A 30 -6.35 5.82 9.86
CA SER A 30 -5.55 4.85 9.09
C SER A 30 -4.12 4.73 9.64
N CYS A 31 -3.45 5.84 9.95
CA CYS A 31 -2.10 5.84 10.53
C CYS A 31 -2.07 5.23 11.93
N GLN A 32 -3.07 5.52 12.77
CA GLN A 32 -3.17 4.96 14.12
C GLN A 32 -3.38 3.44 14.07
N GLU A 33 -4.27 2.96 13.21
CA GLU A 33 -4.47 1.53 12.98
C GLU A 33 -3.22 0.86 12.41
N TYR A 34 -2.56 1.50 11.45
CA TYR A 34 -1.28 1.02 10.92
C TYR A 34 -0.25 0.80 12.04
N ILE A 35 -0.01 1.82 12.87
CA ILE A 35 0.95 1.77 13.98
C ILE A 35 0.56 0.68 14.98
N ARG A 36 -0.73 0.54 15.30
CA ARG A 36 -1.25 -0.50 16.19
C ARG A 36 -0.91 -1.89 15.67
N TRP A 37 -1.15 -2.15 14.39
CA TRP A 37 -0.82 -3.43 13.76
C TRP A 37 0.69 -3.66 13.67
N ALA A 38 1.46 -2.65 13.29
CA ALA A 38 2.92 -2.75 13.21
C ALA A 38 3.54 -3.15 14.57
N ASN A 39 3.06 -2.55 15.67
CA ASN A 39 3.47 -2.94 17.03
C ASN A 39 3.07 -4.38 17.40
N LEU A 40 1.91 -4.85 16.92
CA LEU A 40 1.50 -6.24 17.13
C LEU A 40 2.40 -7.22 16.35
N PHE A 41 2.69 -6.92 15.09
CA PHE A 41 3.59 -7.73 14.28
C PHE A 41 5.02 -7.72 14.83
N SER A 42 5.54 -6.57 15.27
CA SER A 42 6.87 -6.46 15.88
C SER A 42 7.04 -7.45 17.03
N ARG A 43 6.09 -7.46 17.98
CA ARG A 43 6.11 -8.40 19.12
C ARG A 43 5.99 -9.86 18.70
N ARG A 44 5.18 -10.15 17.67
CA ARG A 44 5.00 -11.52 17.19
C ARG A 44 6.22 -12.04 16.45
N LEU A 45 6.93 -11.19 15.71
CA LEU A 45 8.09 -11.56 14.92
C LEU A 45 9.17 -12.26 15.76
N GLU A 46 9.31 -11.86 17.02
CA GLU A 46 10.25 -12.46 17.98
C GLU A 46 10.05 -13.98 18.13
N THR A 47 8.80 -14.45 18.09
CA THR A 47 8.44 -15.86 18.29
C THR A 47 8.13 -16.62 17.01
N VAL A 48 8.34 -16.01 15.83
CA VAL A 48 8.11 -16.69 14.55
C VAL A 48 9.25 -17.65 14.24
N GLU A 49 8.89 -18.91 14.00
CA GLU A 49 9.82 -19.94 13.54
C GLU A 49 10.33 -19.64 12.14
N PRO A 50 11.61 -19.97 11.81
CA PRO A 50 12.19 -19.71 10.49
C PRO A 50 11.34 -20.19 9.31
N SER A 51 10.67 -21.35 9.45
CA SER A 51 9.84 -21.92 8.39
C SER A 51 8.54 -21.15 8.14
N GLU A 52 8.06 -20.35 9.10
CA GLU A 52 6.82 -19.57 8.98
C GLU A 52 7.09 -18.09 8.65
N LEU A 53 8.36 -17.67 8.52
CA LEU A 53 8.74 -16.27 8.28
C LEU A 53 8.12 -15.72 6.99
N HIS A 54 8.05 -16.50 5.92
CA HIS A 54 7.47 -16.05 4.66
C HIS A 54 5.97 -15.80 4.76
N LYS A 55 5.24 -16.75 5.36
CA LYS A 55 3.81 -16.60 5.65
C LYS A 55 3.52 -15.42 6.57
N PHE A 56 4.38 -15.20 7.56
CA PHE A 56 4.31 -14.03 8.42
C PHE A 56 4.53 -12.74 7.63
N ALA A 57 5.55 -12.69 6.76
CA ALA A 57 5.84 -11.54 5.90
C ALA A 57 4.64 -11.16 5.02
N ARG A 58 3.98 -12.15 4.41
CA ARG A 58 2.75 -11.93 3.63
C ARG A 58 1.64 -11.33 4.48
N ALA A 59 1.36 -11.93 5.63
CA ALA A 59 0.31 -11.43 6.53
C ALA A 59 0.59 -9.99 6.99
N LEU A 60 1.84 -9.70 7.32
CA LEU A 60 2.30 -8.36 7.67
C LEU A 60 2.06 -7.39 6.52
N VAL A 61 2.63 -7.63 5.33
CA VAL A 61 2.53 -6.73 4.18
C VAL A 61 1.08 -6.52 3.75
N LEU A 62 0.26 -7.56 3.67
CA LEU A 62 -1.16 -7.43 3.33
C LEU A 62 -1.92 -6.57 4.35
N THR A 63 -1.65 -6.76 5.64
CA THR A 63 -2.27 -5.94 6.68
C THR A 63 -1.83 -4.48 6.56
N MET A 64 -0.54 -4.23 6.35
CA MET A 64 0.01 -2.89 6.20
C MET A 64 -0.56 -2.18 4.96
N LEU A 65 -0.62 -2.85 3.80
CA LEU A 65 -1.21 -2.32 2.58
C LEU A 65 -2.70 -1.96 2.76
N GLY A 66 -3.44 -2.78 3.52
CA GLY A 66 -4.86 -2.55 3.79
C GLY A 66 -5.16 -1.26 4.56
N HIS A 67 -4.19 -0.73 5.31
CA HIS A 67 -4.30 0.51 6.08
C HIS A 67 -3.69 1.73 5.37
N LEU A 68 -3.17 1.57 4.15
CA LEU A 68 -2.70 2.73 3.39
C LEU A 68 -3.89 3.57 2.89
N PRO A 69 -3.78 4.91 2.88
CA PRO A 69 -4.90 5.81 2.57
C PRO A 69 -5.21 5.87 1.06
N THR A 70 -5.38 4.77 0.36
CA THR A 70 -5.59 4.75 -1.10
C THR A 70 -7.03 5.07 -1.52
N ARG A 71 -7.98 5.06 -0.58
CA ARG A 71 -9.42 5.18 -0.87
C ARG A 71 -9.89 6.62 -1.11
N PRO A 72 -11.00 6.83 -1.85
CA PRO A 72 -11.61 8.16 -2.01
C PRO A 72 -11.96 8.86 -0.69
N GLY A 73 -12.28 8.11 0.36
CA GLY A 73 -12.59 8.66 1.70
C GLY A 73 -11.43 9.37 2.40
N THR A 74 -10.22 9.34 1.85
CA THR A 74 -9.06 10.10 2.32
C THR A 74 -8.63 11.18 1.32
N CYS A 75 -9.53 11.57 0.40
CA CYS A 75 -9.32 12.63 -0.57
C CYS A 75 -10.36 13.74 -0.33
N PRO A 76 -9.95 14.97 0.02
CA PRO A 76 -10.90 16.06 0.32
C PRO A 76 -11.79 16.40 -0.87
N PHE A 77 -11.27 16.28 -2.10
CA PHE A 77 -12.06 16.46 -3.32
C PHE A 77 -13.15 15.39 -3.48
N CYS A 78 -12.85 14.13 -3.17
CA CYS A 78 -13.83 13.06 -3.25
C CYS A 78 -14.87 13.17 -2.13
N ILE A 79 -14.49 13.64 -0.94
CA ILE A 79 -15.43 13.89 0.15
C ILE A 79 -16.41 15.00 -0.22
N GLN A 80 -15.92 16.09 -0.82
CA GLN A 80 -16.76 17.24 -1.17
C GLN A 80 -17.63 17.00 -2.41
N TYR A 81 -17.06 16.39 -3.45
CA TYR A 81 -17.68 16.30 -4.78
C TYR A 81 -18.08 14.87 -5.17
N GLY A 82 -17.86 13.90 -4.30
CA GLY A 82 -18.31 12.52 -4.49
C GLY A 82 -19.75 12.34 -4.03
N ARG A 83 -20.57 11.66 -4.84
CA ARG A 83 -21.92 11.23 -4.46
C ARG A 83 -22.14 9.80 -4.95
N ASP A 84 -22.55 8.89 -4.06
CA ASP A 84 -22.89 7.51 -4.40
C ASP A 84 -21.81 6.79 -5.24
N ARG A 85 -20.53 7.03 -4.92
CA ARG A 85 -19.34 6.52 -5.64
C ARG A 85 -19.10 7.10 -7.04
N SER A 86 -19.88 8.11 -7.45
CA SER A 86 -19.64 8.88 -8.68
C SER A 86 -18.93 10.20 -8.40
N CYS A 87 -18.06 10.61 -9.31
CA CYS A 87 -17.39 11.91 -9.29
C CYS A 87 -18.28 12.94 -10.01
N GLN A 88 -18.68 14.01 -9.33
CA GLN A 88 -19.46 15.10 -9.97
C GLN A 88 -18.56 16.08 -10.76
N GLY A 89 -17.30 15.72 -11.00
CA GLY A 89 -16.28 16.60 -11.55
C GLY A 89 -15.67 17.46 -10.45
N CYS A 90 -14.57 16.98 -9.86
CA CYS A 90 -13.73 17.79 -8.97
C CYS A 90 -12.53 18.34 -9.74
N GLY A 91 -11.99 19.50 -9.34
CA GLY A 91 -10.84 20.08 -10.03
C GLY A 91 -9.59 19.18 -10.02
N TYR A 92 -9.44 18.34 -8.99
CA TYR A 92 -8.40 17.30 -8.99
C TYR A 92 -8.63 16.25 -10.10
N GLY A 93 -9.87 15.82 -10.30
CA GLY A 93 -10.23 14.85 -11.35
C GLY A 93 -10.19 15.44 -12.76
N VAL A 94 -10.32 16.76 -12.91
CA VAL A 94 -10.10 17.44 -14.20
C VAL A 94 -8.63 17.37 -14.60
N THR A 95 -7.71 17.54 -13.66
CA THR A 95 -6.26 17.51 -13.91
C THR A 95 -5.71 16.09 -14.03
N HIS A 96 -6.19 15.17 -13.19
CA HIS A 96 -5.60 13.84 -13.00
C HIS A 96 -6.50 12.66 -13.44
N GLY A 97 -7.67 12.97 -14.01
CA GLY A 97 -8.68 11.98 -14.40
C GLY A 97 -9.68 11.69 -13.28
N ARG A 98 -10.92 11.38 -13.65
CA ARG A 98 -12.02 11.17 -12.70
C ARG A 98 -11.87 9.84 -11.95
N CYS A 99 -12.11 9.86 -10.64
CA CYS A 99 -11.98 8.67 -9.81
C CYS A 99 -13.04 7.58 -10.08
N ASP A 100 -14.09 7.88 -10.86
CA ASP A 100 -15.16 6.96 -11.25
C ASP A 100 -15.07 6.48 -12.71
N ASP A 101 -14.03 6.90 -13.44
CA ASP A 101 -13.76 6.44 -14.81
C ASP A 101 -12.79 5.25 -14.76
N GLU A 102 -13.20 4.11 -15.31
CA GLU A 102 -12.41 2.86 -15.39
C GLU A 102 -11.05 3.07 -16.09
N ASN A 103 -10.94 4.05 -16.97
CA ASN A 103 -9.71 4.33 -17.72
C ASN A 103 -8.84 5.44 -17.10
N SER A 104 -9.26 6.03 -15.97
CA SER A 104 -8.52 7.10 -15.29
C SER A 104 -7.19 6.64 -14.71
N ALA A 105 -6.28 7.59 -14.48
CA ALA A 105 -5.02 7.30 -13.79
C ALA A 105 -5.26 6.75 -12.38
N PHE A 106 -6.30 7.23 -11.68
CA PHE A 106 -6.72 6.68 -10.39
C PHE A 106 -7.13 5.20 -10.47
N SER A 107 -7.97 4.83 -11.44
CA SER A 107 -8.42 3.43 -11.60
C SER A 107 -7.25 2.51 -11.88
N ARG A 108 -6.32 2.91 -12.77
CA ARG A 108 -5.08 2.15 -13.02
C ARG A 108 -4.21 2.01 -11.77
N PHE A 109 -4.10 3.07 -10.97
CA PHE A 109 -3.38 3.02 -9.70
C PHE A 109 -4.04 2.02 -8.72
N ILE A 110 -5.36 2.10 -8.53
CA ILE A 110 -6.07 1.21 -7.61
C ILE A 110 -6.04 -0.24 -8.08
N GLU A 111 -6.21 -0.49 -9.38
CA GLU A 111 -6.07 -1.83 -9.95
C GLU A 111 -4.68 -2.41 -9.74
N ALA A 112 -3.63 -1.62 -10.02
CA ALA A 112 -2.27 -2.03 -9.75
C ALA A 112 -2.05 -2.31 -8.25
N PHE A 113 -2.61 -1.48 -7.37
CA PHE A 113 -2.48 -1.64 -5.92
C PHE A 113 -3.18 -2.90 -5.41
N GLN A 114 -4.38 -3.20 -5.92
CA GLN A 114 -5.12 -4.42 -5.60
C GLN A 114 -4.39 -5.67 -6.13
N GLU A 115 -3.84 -5.57 -7.34
CA GLU A 115 -3.05 -6.63 -7.96
C GLU A 115 -1.76 -6.92 -7.17
N LEU A 116 -1.10 -5.90 -6.63
CA LEU A 116 0.02 -6.10 -5.69
C LEU A 116 -0.42 -6.93 -4.47
N GLY A 117 -1.55 -6.58 -3.86
CA GLY A 117 -2.12 -7.36 -2.76
C GLY A 117 -2.40 -8.81 -3.16
N ARG A 118 -2.96 -9.04 -4.35
CA ARG A 118 -3.23 -10.39 -4.88
C ARG A 118 -1.94 -11.20 -5.05
N VAL A 119 -0.90 -10.61 -5.64
CA VAL A 119 0.38 -11.30 -5.87
C VAL A 119 1.10 -11.58 -4.54
N VAL A 120 1.12 -10.65 -3.58
CA VAL A 120 1.62 -10.93 -2.21
C VAL A 120 0.84 -12.07 -1.55
N TYR A 121 -0.48 -12.11 -1.73
CA TYR A 121 -1.29 -13.21 -1.22
C TYR A 121 -0.98 -14.54 -1.91
N GLN A 122 -0.54 -14.58 -3.15
CA GLN A 122 -0.22 -15.82 -3.86
C GLN A 122 1.25 -16.22 -3.78
N ASP A 123 2.10 -15.37 -3.23
CA ASP A 123 3.53 -15.59 -3.12
C ASP A 123 3.83 -16.69 -2.08
N ILE A 124 3.72 -17.96 -2.46
CA ILE A 124 3.99 -19.11 -1.59
C ILE A 124 5.42 -19.62 -1.76
N THR A 125 6.03 -20.14 -0.70
CA THR A 125 7.34 -20.81 -0.84
C THR A 125 7.17 -22.21 -1.45
N ALA A 126 8.23 -22.76 -2.04
CA ALA A 126 8.24 -24.13 -2.56
C ALA A 126 7.81 -25.17 -1.49
N LYS A 127 8.19 -24.94 -0.22
CA LYS A 127 7.79 -25.80 0.91
C LYS A 127 6.31 -25.69 1.28
N ASP A 128 5.71 -24.51 1.08
CA ASP A 128 4.26 -24.33 1.25
C ASP A 128 3.48 -24.99 0.11
N ALA A 129 4.00 -24.90 -1.12
CA ALA A 129 3.42 -25.57 -2.28
C ALA A 129 3.44 -27.10 -2.15
N GLU A 130 4.52 -27.68 -1.61
CA GLU A 130 4.62 -29.13 -1.33
C GLU A 130 3.64 -29.57 -0.22
N LYS A 131 3.46 -28.78 0.84
CA LYS A 131 2.48 -29.08 1.91
C LYS A 131 1.03 -28.98 1.45
N ASP A 132 0.73 -28.06 0.53
CA ASP A 132 -0.61 -27.92 -0.04
C ASP A 132 -0.88 -29.02 -1.09
N ALA A 133 0.11 -29.41 -1.89
CA ALA A 133 0.00 -30.55 -2.83
C ALA A 133 -0.11 -31.91 -2.11
N ALA A 134 0.58 -32.09 -0.97
CA ALA A 134 0.50 -33.29 -0.14
C ALA A 134 -0.86 -33.46 0.58
N LYS A 135 -1.72 -32.42 0.60
CA LYS A 135 -3.10 -32.54 1.08
C LYS A 135 -4.08 -33.06 0.01
N GLU A 136 -3.69 -33.06 -1.26
CA GLU A 136 -4.55 -33.48 -2.36
C GLU A 136 -4.14 -34.84 -2.99
N THR A 137 -3.03 -35.44 -2.56
CA THR A 137 -2.56 -36.71 -3.12
C THR A 137 -1.80 -37.56 -2.10
N GLU A 138 -2.21 -38.82 -1.92
CA GLU A 138 -1.41 -39.87 -1.27
C GLU A 138 -0.12 -40.15 -2.08
N PRO A 139 1.00 -40.53 -1.44
CA PRO A 139 2.33 -40.34 -2.01
C PRO A 139 2.82 -41.55 -2.81
N ASP A 140 3.50 -41.29 -3.93
CA ASP A 140 4.54 -42.16 -4.48
C ASP A 140 5.60 -41.29 -5.17
N GLY A 141 6.86 -41.50 -4.79
CA GLY A 141 8.02 -41.13 -5.61
C GLY A 141 8.83 -39.92 -5.13
N GLU A 142 9.91 -40.22 -4.40
CA GLU A 142 11.03 -39.32 -4.12
C GLU A 142 11.68 -38.78 -5.41
N ASN A 143 11.94 -37.48 -5.48
CA ASN A 143 13.08 -37.00 -6.25
C ASN A 143 13.56 -35.62 -5.77
N GLU A 144 14.73 -35.60 -5.14
CA GLU A 144 15.46 -34.39 -4.75
C GLU A 144 16.17 -33.79 -5.98
N SER A 145 15.92 -32.51 -6.26
CA SER A 145 16.88 -31.69 -7.02
C SER A 145 16.82 -30.25 -6.55
N SER A 146 17.87 -29.89 -5.82
CA SER A 146 18.08 -28.64 -5.12
C SER A 146 18.51 -27.52 -6.07
N ASN A 147 17.73 -26.44 -6.09
CA ASN A 147 18.23 -25.12 -6.46
C ASN A 147 17.72 -24.10 -5.44
N GLU A 148 18.21 -24.23 -4.19
CA GLU A 148 17.90 -23.30 -3.10
C GLU A 148 18.70 -22.01 -3.28
N SER A 149 18.06 -20.97 -3.82
CA SER A 149 18.50 -19.60 -3.58
C SER A 149 18.13 -19.23 -2.14
N ARG A 150 19.02 -19.56 -1.20
CA ARG A 150 18.83 -19.34 0.25
C ARG A 150 18.93 -17.85 0.59
N CYS A 151 17.78 -17.21 0.79
CA CYS A 151 17.70 -16.12 1.76
C CYS A 151 17.97 -16.72 3.15
N HIS A 152 19.07 -16.33 3.81
CA HIS A 152 19.44 -16.87 5.12
C HIS A 152 18.38 -16.45 6.16
N PRO A 153 17.80 -17.36 6.96
CA PRO A 153 16.64 -17.03 7.81
C PRO A 153 16.87 -15.91 8.83
N MET A 154 18.11 -15.74 9.29
CA MET A 154 18.50 -14.64 10.17
C MET A 154 18.39 -13.27 9.48
N ASN A 155 18.67 -13.20 8.17
CA ASN A 155 18.56 -11.99 7.36
C ASN A 155 17.07 -11.63 7.13
N SER A 156 16.19 -12.61 6.89
CA SER A 156 14.76 -12.34 6.68
C SER A 156 14.08 -11.72 7.92
N LYS A 157 14.42 -12.19 9.13
CA LYS A 157 13.86 -11.64 10.37
C LYS A 157 14.33 -10.20 10.62
N GLU A 158 15.60 -9.92 10.35
CA GLU A 158 16.17 -8.56 10.44
C GLU A 158 15.49 -7.62 9.44
N GLN A 159 15.34 -8.03 8.17
CA GLN A 159 14.63 -7.25 7.15
C GLN A 159 13.17 -6.96 7.50
N LEU A 160 12.45 -7.92 8.07
CA LEU A 160 11.08 -7.69 8.56
C LEU A 160 11.04 -6.70 9.72
N CYS A 161 12.02 -6.77 10.62
CA CYS A 161 12.14 -5.82 11.72
C CYS A 161 12.40 -4.40 11.20
N GLU A 162 13.36 -4.24 10.28
CA GLU A 162 13.67 -2.98 9.62
C GLU A 162 12.44 -2.40 8.89
N PHE A 163 11.72 -3.24 8.15
CA PHE A 163 10.49 -2.86 7.46
C PHE A 163 9.43 -2.35 8.44
N ILE A 164 9.20 -3.06 9.56
CA ILE A 164 8.23 -2.65 10.58
C ILE A 164 8.64 -1.30 11.18
N VAL A 165 9.91 -1.13 11.55
CA VAL A 165 10.41 0.12 12.13
C VAL A 165 10.27 1.28 11.15
N ALA A 166 10.77 1.11 9.91
CA ALA A 166 10.77 2.16 8.90
C ALA A 166 9.35 2.60 8.52
N THR A 167 8.44 1.65 8.32
CA THR A 167 7.06 1.98 7.95
C THR A 167 6.26 2.56 9.13
N THR A 168 6.53 2.12 10.36
CA THR A 168 5.93 2.73 11.57
C THR A 168 6.34 4.19 11.70
N GLU A 169 7.63 4.48 11.50
CA GLU A 169 8.16 5.83 11.54
C GLU A 169 7.55 6.70 10.44
N SER A 170 7.40 6.16 9.22
CA SER A 170 6.72 6.88 8.14
C SER A 170 5.27 7.21 8.47
N ALA A 171 4.53 6.26 9.06
CA ALA A 171 3.15 6.47 9.49
C ALA A 171 3.04 7.53 10.60
N ARG A 172 3.98 7.56 11.56
CA ARG A 172 4.04 8.60 12.59
C ARG A 172 4.27 9.99 12.00
N ARG A 173 5.24 10.13 11.09
CA ARG A 173 5.51 11.41 10.42
C ARG A 173 4.30 11.91 9.64
N MET A 174 3.62 11.02 8.90
CA MET A 174 2.37 11.37 8.22
C MET A 174 1.35 11.91 9.22
N HIS A 175 1.12 11.20 10.32
CA HIS A 175 0.18 11.59 11.37
C HIS A 175 0.54 12.94 12.03
N GLU A 176 1.81 13.18 12.32
CA GLU A 176 2.31 14.41 12.95
C GLU A 176 2.17 15.63 12.04
N ASP A 177 2.38 15.47 10.73
CA ASP A 177 2.32 16.57 9.77
C ASP A 177 0.87 17.00 9.47
N LEU A 178 -0.09 16.05 9.48
CA LEU A 178 -1.49 16.23 9.05
C LEU A 178 -2.17 17.52 9.52
N PRO A 179 -2.10 17.93 10.82
CA PRO A 179 -2.82 19.10 11.30
C PRO A 179 -2.48 20.38 10.53
N THR A 180 -1.22 20.50 10.07
CA THR A 180 -0.69 21.71 9.43
C THR A 180 -0.91 21.75 7.91
N LEU A 181 -1.32 20.64 7.30
CA LEU A 181 -1.41 20.55 5.84
C LEU A 181 -2.67 21.23 5.31
N GLY A 182 -2.48 22.11 4.31
CA GLY A 182 -3.56 22.54 3.41
C GLY A 182 -3.86 21.45 2.36
N THR A 183 -4.94 21.62 1.61
CA THR A 183 -5.46 20.63 0.64
C THR A 183 -4.42 20.09 -0.34
N MET A 184 -3.68 20.95 -1.08
CA MET A 184 -2.66 20.46 -2.02
C MET A 184 -1.51 19.75 -1.32
N LYS A 185 -1.01 20.33 -0.22
CA LYS A 185 0.08 19.74 0.55
C LYS A 185 -0.31 18.39 1.16
N LEU A 186 -1.58 18.21 1.53
CA LEU A 186 -2.12 16.92 1.95
C LEU A 186 -2.03 15.89 0.82
N MET A 187 -2.44 16.25 -0.40
CA MET A 187 -2.43 15.34 -1.55
C MET A 187 -1.00 14.96 -1.95
N GLU A 188 -0.07 15.92 -2.00
CA GLU A 188 1.35 15.68 -2.26
C GLU A 188 1.98 14.78 -1.17
N LYS A 189 1.74 15.10 0.10
CA LYS A 189 2.27 14.33 1.23
C LYS A 189 1.75 12.90 1.23
N LYS A 190 0.46 12.71 0.91
CA LYS A 190 -0.17 11.41 0.75
C LYS A 190 0.49 10.59 -0.37
N ALA A 191 0.76 11.18 -1.52
CA ALA A 191 1.46 10.51 -2.62
C ALA A 191 2.84 10.04 -2.20
N ALA A 192 3.64 10.95 -1.61
CA ALA A 192 4.99 10.64 -1.13
C ALA A 192 4.97 9.54 -0.05
N TYR A 193 3.99 9.58 0.85
CA TYR A 193 3.79 8.54 1.85
C TYR A 193 3.51 7.18 1.21
N LEU A 194 2.56 7.10 0.26
CA LEU A 194 2.25 5.85 -0.44
C LEU A 194 3.46 5.30 -1.21
N ASP A 195 4.17 6.14 -1.98
CA ASP A 195 5.38 5.73 -2.71
C ASP A 195 6.43 5.12 -1.79
N HIS A 196 6.69 5.81 -0.67
CA HIS A 196 7.68 5.38 0.30
C HIS A 196 7.29 4.04 0.93
N MET A 197 6.05 3.88 1.37
CA MET A 197 5.56 2.65 2.00
C MET A 197 5.67 1.43 1.06
N ILE A 198 5.33 1.60 -0.22
CA ILE A 198 5.47 0.55 -1.22
C ILE A 198 6.95 0.25 -1.51
N SER A 199 7.81 1.28 -1.52
CA SER A 199 9.24 1.12 -1.77
C SER A 199 9.96 0.29 -0.70
N LEU A 200 9.43 0.26 0.53
CA LEU A 200 9.99 -0.44 1.68
C LEU A 200 9.66 -1.94 1.72
N ILE A 201 8.74 -2.44 0.88
CA ILE A 201 8.37 -3.86 0.88
C ILE A 201 9.65 -4.74 0.73
N PRO A 202 9.91 -5.71 1.64
CA PRO A 202 11.18 -6.44 1.70
C PRO A 202 11.43 -7.33 0.47
N ARG A 203 12.24 -6.85 -0.46
CA ARG A 203 12.42 -7.49 -1.78
C ARG A 203 13.11 -8.85 -1.74
N ASP A 204 13.97 -9.10 -0.75
CA ASP A 204 14.71 -10.37 -0.67
C ASP A 204 13.88 -11.48 -0.01
N ILE A 205 12.69 -11.16 0.49
CA ILE A 205 11.74 -12.13 1.05
C ILE A 205 10.74 -12.57 0.00
N PHE A 206 10.28 -11.64 -0.84
CA PHE A 206 9.25 -11.91 -1.84
C PHE A 206 9.84 -12.27 -3.22
N SER A 207 9.02 -12.89 -4.06
CA SER A 207 9.43 -13.19 -5.45
C SER A 207 9.69 -11.93 -6.29
N ALA A 208 10.31 -12.16 -7.44
CA ALA A 208 10.50 -11.13 -8.47
C ALA A 208 9.16 -10.53 -8.95
N ASP A 209 8.07 -11.31 -8.95
CA ASP A 209 6.75 -10.84 -9.36
C ASP A 209 6.20 -9.79 -8.41
N VAL A 210 6.32 -10.00 -7.09
CA VAL A 210 5.96 -8.99 -6.08
C VAL A 210 6.80 -7.72 -6.29
N CYS A 211 8.11 -7.87 -6.49
CA CYS A 211 9.01 -6.74 -6.73
C CYS A 211 8.62 -5.94 -7.97
N GLU A 212 8.23 -6.62 -9.05
CA GLU A 212 7.77 -5.96 -10.27
C GLU A 212 6.42 -5.27 -10.07
N ARG A 213 5.48 -5.90 -9.36
CA ARG A 213 4.20 -5.25 -8.99
C ARG A 213 4.43 -3.99 -8.16
N CYS A 214 5.37 -3.97 -7.22
CA CYS A 214 5.74 -2.75 -6.51
C CYS A 214 6.19 -1.64 -7.46
N ARG A 215 6.98 -1.94 -8.51
CA ARG A 215 7.38 -0.94 -9.52
C ARG A 215 6.19 -0.42 -10.31
N ILE A 216 5.29 -1.30 -10.73
CA ILE A 216 4.09 -0.94 -11.50
C ILE A 216 3.18 -0.03 -10.67
N VAL A 217 2.92 -0.35 -9.40
CA VAL A 217 2.10 0.51 -8.52
C VAL A 217 2.72 1.89 -8.37
N ARG A 218 4.03 1.97 -8.11
CA ARG A 218 4.73 3.27 -7.96
C ARG A 218 4.69 4.09 -9.25
N LYS A 219 4.81 3.45 -10.41
CA LYS A 219 4.64 4.14 -11.70
C LYS A 219 3.21 4.67 -11.85
N ALA A 220 2.20 3.85 -11.61
CA ALA A 220 0.80 4.26 -11.70
C ALA A 220 0.44 5.36 -10.69
N LEU A 221 1.04 5.35 -9.50
CA LEU A 221 0.95 6.40 -8.50
C LEU A 221 1.49 7.73 -9.06
N ASN A 222 2.69 7.73 -9.65
CA ASN A 222 3.28 8.92 -10.27
C ASN A 222 2.51 9.41 -11.50
N ASP A 223 1.84 8.52 -12.24
CA ASP A 223 1.01 8.92 -13.37
C ASP A 223 -0.31 9.57 -12.91
N TYR A 224 -0.77 9.28 -11.69
CA TYR A 224 -1.99 9.85 -11.12
C TYR A 224 -1.75 11.14 -10.33
N TRP A 225 -0.62 11.29 -9.64
CA TRP A 225 -0.31 12.47 -8.81
C TRP A 225 0.57 13.49 -9.54
#